data_AF-A0A971G1S0-F1
#
_entry.id   AF-A0A971G1S0-F1
#
_cell.length_a   1.000
_cell.length_b   1.000
_cell.length_c   1.000
_cell.angle_alpha   90.00
_cell.angle_beta   90.00
_cell.angle_gamma   90.00
#
_symmetry.space_group_name_H-M   'P 1'
#
loop_
_entity.id
_entity.type
_entity.pdbx_description
1 polymer ?
#
loop_
_entity_poly.entity_id
_entity_poly.type
_entity_poly.pdbx_seq_one_letter_code
_entity_poly.pdbx_strand_id
1 'polypeptide(L)' 'MVNPLNTASWRLLERLGMRREGYLMQNIFFHRDEEGQPLWQDTYAYAMLAEEWEGRVERQ' A
#
# COMPACT_ATOMS: atom_id res chain seq x y z
N MET A 1 2.85 3.62 -0.13
CA MET A 1 3.12 2.25 -0.63
C MET A 1 3.05 1.30 0.56
N VAL A 2 2.41 0.15 0.42
CA VAL A 2 2.17 -0.80 1.53
C VAL A 2 2.75 -2.16 1.18
N ASN A 3 3.48 -2.79 2.10
CA ASN A 3 3.96 -4.16 1.90
C ASN A 3 2.76 -5.16 1.92
N PRO A 4 2.59 -6.04 0.91
CA PRO A 4 1.52 -7.04 0.85
C PRO A 4 1.45 -7.98 2.07
N LEU A 5 2.59 -8.27 2.70
CA LEU A 5 2.68 -9.11 3.89
C LEU A 5 2.20 -8.37 5.15
N ASN A 6 2.11 -7.03 5.12
CA ASN A 6 1.55 -6.23 6.21
C ASN A 6 0.02 -6.16 6.10
N THR A 7 -0.62 -7.28 6.42
CA THR A 7 -2.07 -7.46 6.29
C THR A 7 -2.91 -6.49 7.11
N ALA A 8 -2.43 -6.12 8.30
CA ALA A 8 -3.11 -5.13 9.14
C ALA A 8 -3.20 -3.76 8.46
N SER A 9 -2.10 -3.31 7.83
CA SER A 9 -2.05 -1.98 7.21
C SER A 9 -2.96 -1.88 5.99
N TRP A 10 -2.92 -2.83 5.06
CA TRP A 10 -3.75 -2.71 3.86
C TRP A 10 -5.23 -2.97 4.14
N ARG A 11 -5.58 -3.80 5.14
CA ARG A 11 -6.98 -3.94 5.61
C ARG A 11 -7.52 -2.65 6.21
N LEU A 12 -6.67 -1.90 6.93
CA LEU A 12 -7.06 -0.58 7.44
C LEU A 12 -7.39 0.37 6.29
N LEU A 13 -6.55 0.42 5.25
CA LEU A 13 -6.79 1.29 4.09
C LEU A 13 -8.10 0.94 3.36
N GLU A 14 -8.38 -0.36 3.19
CA GLU A 14 -9.65 -0.82 2.60
C GLU A 14 -10.87 -0.43 3.46
N ARG A 15 -10.76 -0.55 4.79
CA ARG A 15 -11.82 -0.09 5.72
C ARG A 15 -12.01 1.44 5.70
N LEU A 16 -10.92 2.18 5.49
CA LEU A 16 -10.94 3.62 5.25
C LEU A 16 -11.50 3.98 3.86
N GLY A 17 -11.80 2.99 3.00
CA GLY A 17 -12.43 3.19 1.71
C GLY A 17 -11.45 3.52 0.59
N MET A 18 -10.15 3.34 0.81
CA MET A 18 -9.17 3.47 -0.26
C MET A 18 -9.23 2.25 -1.19
N ARG A 19 -9.03 2.48 -2.48
CA ARG A 19 -8.94 1.40 -3.48
C ARG A 19 -7.51 0.94 -3.65
N ARG A 20 -7.31 -0.36 -3.87
CA ARG A 20 -6.03 -0.91 -4.34
C ARG A 20 -5.94 -0.70 -5.85
N GLU A 21 -5.00 0.12 -6.29
CA GLU A 21 -4.87 0.49 -7.71
C GLU A 21 -3.64 -0.13 -8.38
N GLY A 22 -2.73 -0.73 -7.60
CA GLY A 22 -1.57 -1.39 -8.17
C GLY A 22 -0.91 -2.41 -7.26
N TYR A 23 -0.26 -3.37 -7.89
CA TYR A 23 0.68 -4.30 -7.28
C TYR A 23 2.00 -4.21 -8.03
N LEU A 24 3.02 -3.68 -7.38
CA LEU A 24 4.32 -3.41 -7.97
C LEU A 24 5.30 -4.45 -7.43
N MET A 25 5.74 -5.33 -8.32
CA MET A 25 6.68 -6.41 -8.04
C MET A 25 8.09 -5.83 -7.89
N GLN A 26 8.83 -6.28 -6.86
CA GLN A 26 10.21 -5.87 -6.59
C GLN A 26 10.41 -4.34 -6.71
N ASN A 27 9.51 -3.57 -6.10
CA ASN A 27 9.48 -2.13 -6.28
C ASN A 27 10.50 -1.38 -5.42
N ILE A 28 10.79 -1.88 -4.22
CA ILE A 28 11.67 -1.21 -3.26
C ILE A 28 12.53 -2.23 -2.50
N PHE A 29 13.74 -1.83 -2.11
CA PHE A 29 14.57 -2.58 -1.17
C PHE A 29 15.20 -1.62 -0.16
N PHE A 30 15.40 -2.10 1.06
CA PHE A 30 16.05 -1.34 2.15
C PHE A 30 17.30 -2.04 2.67
N HIS A 31 17.43 -3.32 2.37
CA HIS A 31 18.51 -4.17 2.86
C HIS A 31 19.11 -4.95 1.68
N ARG A 32 20.34 -5.42 1.89
CA ARG A 32 21.06 -6.30 0.98
C ARG A 32 21.46 -7.57 1.73
N ASP A 33 21.61 -8.67 1.01
CA ASP A 33 22.15 -9.91 1.58
C ASP A 33 23.68 -9.87 1.75
N GLU A 34 24.27 -10.98 2.19
CA GLU A 34 25.70 -11.14 2.43
C GLU A 34 26.54 -11.00 1.14
N GLU A 35 25.93 -11.24 -0.02
CA GLU A 35 26.54 -11.12 -1.35
C GLU A 35 26.32 -9.72 -1.96
N GLY A 36 25.70 -8.82 -1.20
CA GLY A 36 25.41 -7.44 -1.60
C GLY A 36 24.20 -7.30 -2.54
N GLN A 37 23.44 -8.37 -2.80
CA GLN A 37 22.26 -8.32 -3.65
C GLN A 37 21.07 -7.68 -2.90
N PRO A 38 20.28 -6.83 -3.57
CA PRO A 38 19.13 -6.16 -2.94
C PRO A 38 18.03 -7.17 -2.55
N LEU A 39 17.57 -7.07 -1.30
CA LEU A 39 16.40 -7.79 -0.83
C LEU A 39 15.13 -7.03 -1.23
N TRP A 40 14.67 -7.31 -2.44
CA TRP A 40 13.50 -6.69 -3.03
C TRP A 40 12.20 -7.00 -2.27
N GLN A 41 11.34 -6.00 -2.21
CA GLN A 41 10.00 -6.10 -1.66
C GLN A 41 8.97 -5.60 -2.65
N ASP A 42 7.86 -6.32 -2.72
CA ASP A 42 6.70 -5.88 -3.47
C ASP A 42 5.91 -4.82 -2.69
N THR A 43 5.11 -4.04 -3.39
CA THR A 43 4.25 -3.04 -2.77
C THR A 43 2.87 -2.99 -3.40
N TYR A 44 1.85 -2.71 -2.60
CA TYR A 44 0.56 -2.24 -3.07
C TYR A 44 0.53 -0.72 -3.12
N ALA A 45 -0.09 -0.21 -4.18
CA ALA A 45 -0.49 1.19 -4.32
C ALA A 45 -1.98 1.33 -3.99
N TYR A 46 -2.29 2.29 -3.12
CA TYR A 46 -3.65 2.62 -2.71
C TYR A 46 -3.91 4.10 -2.97
N ALA A 47 -5.12 4.42 -3.39
CA ALA A 47 -5.54 5.80 -3.61
C ALA A 47 -7.02 6.01 -3.23
N MET A 48 -7.40 7.27 -3.16
CA MET A 48 -8.76 7.75 -2.95
C MET A 48 -8.87 9.11 -3.64
N LEU A 49 -9.98 9.36 -4.32
CA LEU A 49 -10.29 10.65 -4.91
C LEU A 49 -10.81 11.64 -3.85
N ALA A 50 -10.74 12.93 -4.12
CA ALA A 50 -11.21 13.96 -3.18
C ALA A 50 -12.72 13.80 -2.90
N GLU A 51 -13.51 13.51 -3.93
CA GLU A 51 -14.97 13.35 -3.83
C GLU A 51 -15.35 12.12 -2.97
N GLU A 52 -14.53 11.07 -2.99
CA GLU A 52 -14.72 9.89 -2.14
C GLU A 52 -14.41 10.18 -0.68
N TRP A 53 -13.44 11.05 -0.42
CA TRP A 53 -13.11 11.52 0.91
C TRP A 53 -14.22 12.43 1.48
N GLU A 54 -14.63 13.44 0.72
CA GLU A 54 -15.70 14.37 1.10
C GLU A 54 -17.01 13.63 1.41
N GLY A 55 -17.45 12.75 0.49
CA GLY A 55 -18.65 11.94 0.71
C GLY A 55 -18.55 10.98 1.90
N ARG A 56 -17.34 10.69 2.43
CA ARG A 56 -17.18 9.95 3.71
C ARG A 56 -17.28 10.83 4.94
N VAL A 57 -16.87 12.10 4.88
CA VAL A 57 -16.99 13.04 6.00
C VAL A 57 -18.47 13.34 6.26
N GLU A 58 -19.27 13.50 5.22
CA GLU A 58 -20.71 13.77 5.33
C GLU A 58 -21.54 12.60 5.89
N ARG A 59 -20.98 11.38 5.86
CA ARG A 59 -21.65 10.14 6.34
C ARG A 59 -21.25 9.74 7.77
N GLN A 60 -20.40 10.51 8.44
CA GLN A 60 -19.94 10.28 9.82
C GLN A 60 -20.58 11.28 10.78
#